data_AF-A0A841KDQ4-F1
#
_entry.id   AF-A0A841KDQ4-F1
#
_cell.length_a   1.000
_cell.length_b   1.000
_cell.length_c   1.000
_cell.angle_alpha   90.00
_cell.angle_beta   90.00
_cell.angle_gamma   90.00
#
_symmetry.space_group_name_H-M   'P 1'
#
loop_
_entity.id
_entity.type
_entity.pdbx_description
1 polymer ?
#
loop_
_entity_poly.entity_id
_entity_poly.type
_entity_poly.pdbx_seq_one_letter_code
_entity_poly.pdbx_strand_id
1 'polypeptide(L)'
;MDILIRTAEGQEAQPFLLWDSVWDPAAHRADWALAGGEALNVGGLRARSALETAVVLALFTDRRVPDDHPLRKYADADPRGWWGDGVDVRADLGEEPLGSLLWLLERAALTEDVSRWAKAMAEEALVPLLRQGAAARVEVETSGDAPRGRLDLMVRLYGADGQKIYDRRFEIVWLQELR
;
A
#
# COMPACT_ATOMS: atom_id res chain seq x y z
N MET A 1 -42.98 -2.35 7.52
CA MET A 1 -41.66 -2.43 6.89
C MET A 1 -41.27 -0.99 6.61
N ASP A 2 -40.52 -0.41 7.53
CA ASP A 2 -40.19 1.01 7.48
C ASP A 2 -38.96 1.19 6.59
N ILE A 3 -39.21 1.69 5.39
CA ILE A 3 -38.16 2.05 4.44
C ILE A 3 -37.73 3.47 4.81
N LEU A 4 -36.58 3.59 5.47
CA LEU A 4 -35.93 4.87 5.74
C LEU A 4 -35.16 5.30 4.50
N ILE A 5 -35.75 6.19 3.71
CA ILE A 5 -35.03 6.88 2.62
C ILE A 5 -34.22 8.00 3.25
N ARG A 6 -32.88 7.93 3.17
CA ARG A 6 -31.99 9.01 3.60
C ARG A 6 -32.12 10.19 2.64
N THR A 7 -32.94 11.18 2.99
CA THR A 7 -32.85 12.53 2.43
C THR A 7 -31.79 13.30 3.21
N ALA A 8 -30.51 13.08 2.88
CA ALA A 8 -29.43 13.99 3.26
C ALA A 8 -29.10 14.85 2.04
N GLU A 9 -29.93 15.85 1.77
CA GLU A 9 -29.60 16.93 0.85
C GLU A 9 -28.65 17.91 1.56
N GLY A 10 -27.37 17.88 1.17
CA GLY A 10 -26.65 19.11 0.86
C GLY A 10 -25.65 19.72 1.85
N GLN A 11 -25.58 19.35 3.14
CA GLN A 11 -24.63 20.01 4.07
C GLN A 11 -23.91 19.15 5.12
N GLU A 12 -24.28 17.88 5.33
CA GLU A 12 -23.51 17.02 6.24
C GLU A 12 -22.33 16.38 5.50
N ALA A 13 -21.13 16.44 6.11
CA ALA A 13 -19.95 15.79 5.57
C ALA A 13 -20.22 14.28 5.42
N GLN A 14 -20.10 13.78 4.18
CA GLN A 14 -20.28 12.35 3.93
C GLN A 14 -19.22 11.57 4.73
N PRO A 15 -19.62 10.53 5.47
CA PRO A 15 -18.68 9.76 6.26
C PRO A 15 -17.72 9.03 5.31
N PHE A 16 -16.42 9.09 5.61
CA PHE A 16 -15.40 8.33 4.91
C PHE A 16 -15.42 6.88 5.42
N LEU A 17 -16.11 6.00 4.70
CA LEU A 17 -16.41 4.62 5.12
C LEU A 17 -15.59 3.55 4.37
N LEU A 18 -14.41 3.90 3.85
CA LEU A 18 -13.49 2.91 3.30
C LEU A 18 -12.99 2.00 4.42
N TRP A 19 -13.04 0.69 4.20
CA TRP A 19 -12.61 -0.28 5.20
C TRP A 19 -11.14 -0.08 5.57
N ASP A 20 -10.79 -0.42 6.80
CA ASP A 20 -9.41 -0.52 7.24
C ASP A 20 -9.08 -1.91 7.79
N SER A 21 -7.79 -2.18 7.85
CA SER A 21 -7.21 -3.39 8.42
C SER A 21 -6.64 -3.06 9.79
N VAL A 22 -6.95 -3.90 10.78
CA VAL A 22 -6.35 -3.84 12.10
C VAL A 22 -5.07 -4.66 12.07
N TRP A 23 -3.94 -3.99 11.92
CA TRP A 23 -2.64 -4.65 11.88
C TRP A 23 -2.18 -5.08 13.28
N ASP A 24 -1.72 -6.33 13.37
CA ASP A 24 -0.96 -6.88 14.49
C ASP A 24 0.48 -7.10 14.00
N PRO A 25 1.39 -6.11 14.20
CA PRO A 25 2.75 -6.20 13.70
C PRO A 25 3.56 -7.32 14.35
N ALA A 26 3.23 -7.69 15.60
CA ALA A 26 3.94 -8.75 16.32
C ALA A 26 3.60 -10.13 15.77
N ALA A 27 2.38 -10.31 15.26
CA ALA A 27 1.93 -11.55 14.65
C ALA A 27 1.93 -11.54 13.11
N HIS A 28 2.43 -10.46 12.49
CA HIS A 28 2.49 -10.30 11.03
C HIS A 28 1.16 -10.58 10.31
N ARG A 29 0.04 -10.14 10.89
CA ARG A 29 -1.30 -10.34 10.33
C ARG A 29 -2.14 -9.08 10.46
N ALA A 30 -3.24 -9.07 9.73
CA ALA A 30 -4.32 -8.13 9.98
C ALA A 30 -5.67 -8.84 10.02
N ASP A 31 -6.63 -8.18 10.66
CA ASP A 31 -8.03 -8.57 10.65
C ASP A 31 -8.90 -7.34 10.38
N TRP A 32 -10.17 -7.55 10.04
CA TRP A 32 -11.15 -6.49 10.01
C TRP A 32 -11.85 -6.38 11.37
N ALA A 33 -12.18 -5.15 11.75
CA ALA A 33 -12.95 -4.87 12.95
C ALA A 33 -14.30 -4.26 12.58
N LEU A 34 -15.30 -4.47 13.43
CA LEU A 34 -16.55 -3.75 13.35
C LEU A 34 -16.37 -2.29 13.81
N ALA A 35 -17.20 -1.42 13.24
CA ALA A 35 -17.30 -0.02 13.63
C ALA A 35 -17.68 0.14 15.11
N GLY A 36 -16.99 1.04 15.81
CA GLY A 36 -17.15 1.23 17.27
C GLY A 36 -18.23 2.23 17.63
N GLY A 37 -19.52 1.89 17.47
CA GLY A 37 -20.65 2.74 17.88
C GLY A 37 -20.81 4.04 17.08
N GLU A 38 -20.17 4.13 15.91
CA GLU A 38 -20.21 5.27 15.01
C GLU A 38 -21.61 5.41 14.40
N ALA A 39 -22.32 6.52 14.68
CA ALA A 39 -23.70 6.73 14.23
C ALA A 39 -23.89 6.66 12.71
N LEU A 40 -22.84 7.01 11.95
CA LEU A 40 -22.85 6.98 10.49
C LEU A 40 -22.29 5.68 9.88
N ASN A 41 -21.81 4.74 10.71
CA ASN A 41 -21.20 3.47 10.30
C ASN A 41 -21.76 2.27 11.11
N VAL A 42 -23.04 2.33 11.48
CA VAL A 42 -23.67 1.32 12.34
C VAL A 42 -23.66 -0.05 11.66
N GLY A 43 -22.99 -1.02 12.31
CA GLY A 43 -22.86 -2.39 11.79
C GLY A 43 -21.88 -2.55 10.63
N GLY A 44 -21.17 -1.49 10.24
CA GLY A 44 -20.16 -1.53 9.19
C GLY A 44 -18.79 -1.99 9.69
N LEU A 45 -17.84 -2.06 8.75
CA LEU A 45 -16.42 -2.24 9.07
C LEU A 45 -15.82 -0.94 9.58
N ARG A 46 -14.83 -1.05 10.47
CA ARG A 46 -14.06 0.08 10.95
C ARG A 46 -13.38 0.78 9.76
N ALA A 47 -13.44 2.12 9.76
CA ALA A 47 -13.00 2.96 8.65
C ALA A 47 -12.15 4.16 9.15
N ARG A 48 -11.09 3.88 9.93
CA ARG A 48 -10.27 4.91 10.60
C ARG A 48 -8.86 5.04 10.01
N SER A 49 -8.38 4.00 9.34
CA SER A 49 -7.00 3.90 8.86
C SER A 49 -6.93 3.43 7.40
N ALA A 50 -7.90 3.82 6.56
CA ALA A 50 -7.94 3.36 5.17
C ALA A 50 -6.67 3.71 4.39
N LEU A 51 -6.03 4.85 4.68
CA LEU A 51 -4.77 5.24 4.04
C LEU A 51 -3.61 4.30 4.41
N GLU A 52 -3.53 3.84 5.67
CA GLU A 52 -2.56 2.81 6.08
C GLU A 52 -2.79 1.51 5.32
N THR A 53 -4.04 1.05 5.24
CA THR A 53 -4.41 -0.13 4.46
C THR A 53 -4.01 0.01 3.00
N ALA A 54 -4.32 1.15 2.37
CA ALA A 54 -4.01 1.39 0.97
C ALA A 54 -2.49 1.40 0.71
N VAL A 55 -1.70 2.05 1.58
CA VAL A 55 -0.23 2.04 1.50
C VAL A 55 0.32 0.62 1.64
N VAL A 56 -0.14 -0.15 2.62
CA VAL A 56 0.34 -1.52 2.82
C VAL A 56 -0.02 -2.41 1.63
N LEU A 57 -1.24 -2.31 1.10
CA LEU A 57 -1.64 -3.07 -0.09
C LEU A 57 -0.82 -2.68 -1.32
N ALA A 58 -0.59 -1.39 -1.54
CA ALA A 58 0.24 -0.90 -2.63
C ALA A 58 1.69 -1.41 -2.53
N LEU A 59 2.28 -1.43 -1.33
CA LEU A 59 3.68 -1.83 -1.17
C LEU A 59 3.86 -3.35 -1.16
N PHE A 60 2.98 -4.10 -0.50
CA PHE A 60 3.22 -5.50 -0.14
C PHE A 60 2.27 -6.50 -0.81
N THR A 61 1.52 -6.05 -1.81
CA THR A 61 0.94 -6.95 -2.82
C THR A 61 1.96 -7.14 -3.94
N ASP A 62 2.09 -8.36 -4.45
CA ASP A 62 3.00 -8.64 -5.56
C ASP A 62 2.38 -8.16 -6.88
N ARG A 63 2.94 -7.09 -7.44
CA ARG A 63 2.62 -6.67 -8.80
C ARG A 63 3.30 -7.60 -9.79
N ARG A 64 2.60 -7.91 -10.89
CA ARG A 64 3.16 -8.73 -11.97
C ARG A 64 4.32 -8.01 -12.65
N VAL A 65 5.47 -8.68 -12.79
CA VAL A 65 6.61 -8.12 -13.53
C VAL A 65 6.44 -8.32 -15.06
N PRO A 66 6.58 -7.28 -15.90
CA PRO A 66 6.59 -7.41 -17.35
C PRO A 66 7.78 -8.25 -17.86
N ASP A 67 7.61 -8.96 -18.97
CA ASP A 67 8.66 -9.84 -19.53
C ASP A 67 9.88 -9.06 -20.07
N ASP A 68 9.68 -7.83 -20.49
CA ASP A 68 10.73 -6.91 -20.97
C ASP A 68 11.36 -6.07 -19.84
N HIS A 69 10.88 -6.23 -18.59
CA HIS A 69 11.40 -5.46 -17.47
C HIS A 69 12.87 -5.85 -17.17
N PRO A 70 13.80 -4.89 -16.96
CA PRO A 70 15.21 -5.20 -16.73
C PRO A 70 15.50 -6.11 -15.52
N LEU A 71 14.59 -6.10 -14.54
CA LEU A 71 14.66 -6.92 -13.33
C LEU A 71 13.88 -8.25 -13.45
N ARG A 72 13.25 -8.54 -14.61
CA ARG A 72 12.55 -9.81 -14.87
C ARG A 72 13.43 -11.04 -14.63
N LYS A 73 14.74 -10.90 -14.84
CA LYS A 73 15.77 -11.93 -14.56
C LYS A 73 15.87 -12.34 -13.09
N TYR A 74 15.36 -11.53 -12.15
CA TYR A 74 15.33 -11.83 -10.72
C TYR A 74 14.02 -12.51 -10.30
N ALA A 75 13.00 -12.50 -11.16
CA ALA A 75 11.85 -13.37 -10.98
C ALA A 75 12.22 -14.78 -11.44
N ASP A 76 11.76 -15.78 -10.68
CA ASP A 76 11.85 -17.20 -11.06
C ASP A 76 10.95 -17.47 -12.30
N ALA A 77 10.49 -18.71 -12.47
CA ALA A 77 9.54 -19.04 -13.54
C ALA A 77 8.21 -18.26 -13.43
N ASP A 78 7.85 -17.82 -12.22
CA ASP A 78 6.61 -17.10 -11.92
C ASP A 78 6.84 -15.57 -11.89
N PRO A 79 6.18 -14.79 -12.78
CA PRO A 79 6.20 -13.33 -12.72
C PRO A 79 5.29 -12.73 -11.62
N ARG A 80 4.68 -13.58 -10.79
CA ARG A 80 3.70 -13.25 -9.74
C ARG A 80 2.55 -12.38 -10.26
N GLY A 81 1.85 -11.70 -9.36
CA GLY A 81 0.76 -10.78 -9.68
C GLY A 81 -0.45 -10.92 -8.76
N TRP A 82 -1.20 -9.84 -8.64
CA TRP A 82 -2.53 -9.84 -8.05
C TRP A 82 -3.57 -10.28 -9.07
N TRP A 83 -4.40 -11.27 -8.72
CA TRP A 83 -5.40 -11.80 -9.66
C TRP A 83 -6.47 -10.77 -10.02
N GLY A 84 -6.77 -9.82 -9.11
CA GLY A 84 -7.79 -8.80 -9.33
C GLY A 84 -7.46 -7.87 -10.50
N ASP A 85 -6.17 -7.68 -10.81
CA ASP A 85 -5.73 -6.88 -11.96
C ASP A 85 -6.22 -7.47 -13.31
N GLY A 86 -6.50 -8.78 -13.35
CA GLY A 86 -7.06 -9.46 -14.53
C GLY A 86 -8.59 -9.39 -14.62
N VAL A 87 -9.26 -8.85 -13.60
CA VAL A 87 -10.73 -8.87 -13.49
C VAL A 87 -11.32 -7.46 -13.48
N ASP A 88 -10.77 -6.56 -12.66
CA ASP A 88 -11.31 -5.21 -12.50
C ASP A 88 -10.19 -4.21 -12.21
N VAL A 89 -9.94 -3.35 -13.20
CA VAL A 89 -9.05 -2.18 -13.06
C VAL A 89 -9.76 -0.99 -13.72
N ARG A 90 -10.20 -0.04 -12.90
CA ARG A 90 -10.90 1.18 -13.33
C ARG A 90 -9.91 2.31 -13.54
N ALA A 91 -9.24 2.28 -14.70
CA ALA A 91 -8.29 3.34 -15.09
C ALA A 91 -8.95 4.74 -15.14
N ASP A 92 -10.25 4.82 -15.40
CA ASP A 92 -11.03 6.07 -15.36
C ASP A 92 -11.15 6.66 -13.95
N LEU A 93 -10.94 5.85 -12.91
CA LEU A 93 -10.88 6.25 -11.51
C LEU A 93 -9.44 6.36 -10.99
N GLY A 94 -8.44 6.25 -11.88
CA GLY A 94 -7.03 6.32 -11.51
C GLY A 94 -6.49 5.05 -10.86
N GLU A 95 -7.17 3.91 -11.01
CA GLU A 95 -6.64 2.60 -10.63
C GLU A 95 -5.56 2.11 -11.61
N GLU A 96 -4.62 1.33 -11.08
CA GLU A 96 -3.50 0.69 -11.77
C GLU A 96 -3.29 -0.71 -11.17
N PRO A 97 -2.51 -1.59 -11.83
CA PRO A 97 -2.16 -2.88 -11.26
C PRO A 97 -1.67 -2.75 -9.81
N LEU A 98 -2.32 -3.47 -8.89
CA LEU A 98 -2.07 -3.36 -7.47
C LEU A 98 -0.70 -3.94 -7.11
N GLY A 99 -0.02 -3.28 -6.18
CA GLY A 99 1.19 -3.80 -5.58
C GLY A 99 2.48 -3.18 -6.09
N SER A 100 3.59 -3.76 -5.66
CA SER A 100 4.93 -3.30 -6.01
C SER A 100 5.78 -4.44 -6.61
N LEU A 101 6.96 -4.07 -7.10
CA LEU A 101 7.98 -5.03 -7.53
C LEU A 101 9.05 -5.28 -6.46
N LEU A 102 8.81 -4.86 -5.20
CA LEU A 102 9.77 -5.02 -4.10
C LEU A 102 10.15 -6.49 -3.88
N TRP A 103 9.24 -7.42 -4.18
CA TRP A 103 9.48 -8.86 -4.11
C TRP A 103 10.62 -9.35 -5.01
N LEU A 104 10.95 -8.64 -6.11
CA LEU A 104 12.11 -8.95 -6.94
C LEU A 104 13.44 -8.78 -6.20
N LEU A 105 13.45 -8.03 -5.09
CA LEU A 105 14.63 -7.71 -4.31
C LEU A 105 14.85 -8.66 -3.13
N GLU A 106 13.90 -9.56 -2.84
CA GLU A 106 13.94 -10.50 -1.70
C GLU A 106 15.25 -11.31 -1.64
N ARG A 107 15.80 -11.69 -2.79
CA ARG A 107 17.03 -12.48 -2.92
C ARG A 107 18.24 -11.69 -3.43
N ALA A 108 18.07 -10.40 -3.71
CA ALA A 108 19.16 -9.56 -4.19
C ALA A 108 20.12 -9.23 -3.04
N ALA A 109 21.42 -9.17 -3.33
CA ALA A 109 22.39 -8.68 -2.35
C ALA A 109 22.09 -7.21 -2.01
N LEU A 110 22.06 -6.87 -0.72
CA LEU A 110 21.74 -5.52 -0.29
C LEU A 110 22.90 -4.57 -0.67
N THR A 111 22.67 -3.84 -1.75
CA THR A 111 23.59 -2.85 -2.33
C THR A 111 22.89 -1.50 -2.40
N GLU A 112 23.65 -0.43 -2.62
CA GLU A 112 23.07 0.90 -2.80
C GLU A 112 22.13 0.97 -4.01
N ASP A 113 22.42 0.20 -5.06
CA ASP A 113 21.55 0.06 -6.23
C ASP A 113 20.20 -0.56 -5.85
N VAL A 114 20.21 -1.62 -5.02
CA VAL A 114 18.99 -2.25 -4.51
C VAL A 114 18.17 -1.28 -3.65
N SER A 115 18.82 -0.47 -2.81
CA SER A 115 18.12 0.58 -2.07
C SER A 115 17.47 1.61 -3.00
N ARG A 116 18.18 2.06 -4.06
CA ARG A 116 17.60 2.98 -5.05
C ARG A 116 16.45 2.36 -5.84
N TRP A 117 16.55 1.09 -6.21
CA TRP A 117 15.45 0.37 -6.88
C TRP A 117 14.24 0.21 -5.98
N ALA A 118 14.45 -0.17 -4.71
CA ALA A 118 13.36 -0.28 -3.75
C ALA A 118 12.62 1.03 -3.56
N LYS A 119 13.36 2.15 -3.47
CA LYS A 119 12.75 3.49 -3.43
C LYS A 119 11.87 3.73 -4.65
N ALA A 120 12.41 3.53 -5.86
CA ALA A 120 11.68 3.77 -7.10
C ALA A 120 10.42 2.88 -7.23
N MET A 121 10.53 1.61 -6.87
CA MET A 121 9.40 0.67 -6.88
C MET A 121 8.30 1.04 -5.90
N ALA A 122 8.68 1.51 -4.71
CA ALA A 122 7.74 1.98 -3.69
C ALA A 122 7.06 3.30 -4.12
N GLU A 123 7.82 4.25 -4.69
CA GLU A 123 7.25 5.48 -5.24
C GLU A 123 6.24 5.18 -6.35
N GLU A 124 6.59 4.29 -7.28
CA GLU A 124 5.70 3.88 -8.38
C GLU A 124 4.42 3.22 -7.86
N ALA A 125 4.53 2.28 -6.91
CA ALA A 125 3.40 1.59 -6.33
C ALA A 125 2.42 2.53 -5.59
N LEU A 126 2.89 3.69 -5.12
CA LEU A 126 2.09 4.68 -4.40
C LEU A 126 1.49 5.77 -5.31
N VAL A 127 1.86 5.83 -6.60
CA VAL A 127 1.29 6.78 -7.57
C VAL A 127 -0.24 6.73 -7.64
N PRO A 128 -0.93 5.56 -7.55
CA PRO A 128 -2.39 5.53 -7.57
C PRO A 128 -3.03 6.38 -6.47
N LEU A 129 -2.41 6.49 -5.29
CA LEU A 129 -2.91 7.34 -4.21
C LEU A 129 -2.91 8.83 -4.58
N LEU A 130 -1.99 9.25 -5.45
CA LEU A 130 -1.96 10.61 -5.99
C LEU A 130 -3.05 10.79 -7.05
N ARG A 131 -3.19 9.82 -7.97
CA ARG A 131 -4.18 9.88 -9.06
C ARG A 131 -5.61 9.87 -8.54
N GLN A 132 -5.86 9.12 -7.47
CA GLN A 132 -7.15 9.05 -6.78
C GLN A 132 -7.41 10.23 -5.83
N GLY A 133 -6.43 11.14 -5.65
CA GLY A 133 -6.55 12.30 -4.77
C GLY A 133 -6.49 11.98 -3.28
N ALA A 134 -6.08 10.77 -2.89
CA ALA A 134 -5.90 10.38 -1.49
C ALA A 134 -4.70 11.09 -0.83
N ALA A 135 -3.71 11.48 -1.64
CA ALA A 135 -2.61 12.36 -1.24
C ALA A 135 -2.26 13.31 -2.39
N ALA A 136 -1.62 14.43 -2.07
CA ALA A 136 -1.11 15.38 -3.06
C ALA A 136 0.38 15.14 -3.39
N ARG A 137 1.11 14.49 -2.48
CA ARG A 137 2.54 14.21 -2.66
C ARG A 137 2.98 12.99 -1.86
N VAL A 138 3.84 12.19 -2.47
CA VAL A 138 4.51 11.03 -1.87
C VAL A 138 5.99 11.36 -1.71
N GLU A 139 6.57 10.99 -0.57
CA GLU A 139 8.01 10.91 -0.37
C GLU A 139 8.37 9.52 0.14
N VAL A 140 9.37 8.92 -0.51
CA VAL A 140 9.97 7.67 -0.06
C VAL A 140 11.46 7.87 0.18
N GLU A 141 11.92 7.38 1.32
CA GLU A 141 13.34 7.27 1.65
C GLU A 141 13.68 5.82 1.97
N THR A 142 14.89 5.43 1.62
CA THR A 142 15.41 4.08 1.86
C THR A 142 16.75 4.17 2.59
N SER A 143 16.95 3.30 3.58
CA SER A 143 18.23 3.15 4.27
C SER A 143 18.57 1.67 4.37
N GLY A 144 19.69 1.25 3.77
CA GLY A 144 20.19 -0.13 3.85
C GLY A 144 21.20 -0.31 4.98
N ASP A 145 21.00 -1.33 5.81
CA ASP A 145 21.94 -1.85 6.79
C ASP A 145 22.41 -3.24 6.31
N ALA A 146 23.38 -3.25 5.39
CA ALA A 146 23.93 -4.49 4.81
C ALA A 146 24.47 -5.48 5.86
N PRO A 147 25.21 -5.06 6.90
CA PRO A 147 25.64 -5.95 7.98
C PRO A 147 24.50 -6.67 8.70
N ARG A 148 23.33 -6.04 8.82
CA ARG A 148 22.14 -6.64 9.44
C ARG A 148 21.15 -7.23 8.44
N GLY A 149 21.43 -7.15 7.14
CA GLY A 149 20.51 -7.58 6.09
C GLY A 149 19.15 -6.86 6.19
N ARG A 150 19.12 -5.55 6.44
CA ARG A 150 17.86 -4.80 6.60
C ARG A 150 17.78 -3.62 5.64
N LEU A 151 16.63 -3.44 5.00
CA LEU A 151 16.28 -2.20 4.30
C LEU A 151 15.11 -1.55 5.03
N ASP A 152 15.33 -0.34 5.51
CA ASP A 152 14.28 0.51 6.03
C ASP A 152 13.65 1.31 4.88
N LEU A 153 12.33 1.25 4.74
CA LEU A 153 11.54 2.04 3.80
C LEU A 153 10.68 3.04 4.59
N MET A 154 11.00 4.33 4.48
CA MET A 154 10.24 5.42 5.10
C MET A 154 9.29 6.03 4.07
N VAL A 155 8.00 6.00 4.36
CA VAL A 155 6.93 6.50 3.48
C VAL A 155 6.21 7.64 4.16
N ARG A 156 6.15 8.79 3.47
CA ARG A 156 5.44 9.98 3.91
C ARG A 156 4.49 10.46 2.83
N LEU A 157 3.24 10.72 3.21
CA LEU A 157 2.23 11.29 2.32
C LEU A 157 1.80 12.65 2.85
N TYR A 158 1.53 13.56 1.93
CA TYR A 158 1.13 14.94 2.22
C TYR A 158 -0.19 15.30 1.55
N GLY A 159 -1.04 16.04 2.27
CA GLY A 159 -2.27 16.61 1.75
C GLY A 159 -2.02 17.79 0.83
N ALA A 160 -3.08 18.26 0.16
CA ALA A 160 -3.01 19.40 -0.76
C ALA A 160 -2.61 20.72 -0.07
N ASP A 161 -2.84 20.82 1.24
CA ASP A 161 -2.41 21.93 2.09
C ASP A 161 -0.93 21.83 2.51
N GLY A 162 -0.22 20.78 2.08
CA GLY A 162 1.17 20.51 2.41
C GLY A 162 1.37 19.84 3.77
N GLN A 163 0.30 19.59 4.54
CA GLN A 163 0.42 18.89 5.82
C GLN A 163 0.72 17.40 5.61
N LYS A 164 1.53 16.83 6.50
CA LYS A 164 1.81 15.39 6.50
C LYS A 164 0.61 14.65 7.05
N ILE A 165 0.00 13.80 6.21
CA ILE A 165 -1.20 13.02 6.54
C ILE A 165 -0.87 11.55 6.83
N TYR A 166 0.33 11.10 6.47
CA TYR A 166 0.83 9.75 6.73
C TYR A 166 2.35 9.77 6.92
N ASP A 167 2.84 8.97 7.88
CA ASP A 167 4.25 8.83 8.19
C ASP A 167 4.51 7.45 8.80
N ARG A 168 5.13 6.55 8.02
CA ARG A 168 5.44 5.19 8.46
C ARG A 168 6.79 4.71 7.97
N ARG A 169 7.42 3.92 8.84
CA ARG A 169 8.63 3.15 8.55
C ARG A 169 8.26 1.68 8.44
N PHE A 170 8.63 1.07 7.33
CA PHE A 170 8.57 -0.37 7.12
C PHE A 170 9.97 -0.96 7.17
N GLU A 171 10.12 -2.06 7.88
CA GLU A 171 11.37 -2.81 7.94
C GLU A 171 11.25 -4.03 7.02
N ILE A 172 12.05 -4.06 5.97
CA ILE A 172 12.20 -5.24 5.12
C ILE A 172 13.45 -5.96 5.60
N VAL A 173 13.33 -7.24 5.97
CA VAL A 173 14.42 -8.04 6.55
C VAL A 173 14.81 -9.15 5.58
N TRP A 174 16.10 -9.18 5.22
CA TRP A 174 16.73 -10.22 4.41
C TRP A 174 17.20 -11.34 5.33
N LEU A 175 16.64 -12.52 5.18
CA LEU A 175 17.22 -13.74 5.72
C LEU A 175 18.16 -14.32 4.67
N GLN A 176 19.38 -13.79 4.56
CA GLN A 176 20.45 -14.52 3.86
C GLN A 176 21.01 -15.57 4.82
N GLU A 177 20.38 -16.74 4.86
CA GLU A 177 21.14 -17.94 5.26
C GLU A 177 22.08 -18.27 4.10
N LEU A 178 23.35 -17.88 4.23
CA LEU A 178 24.43 -18.45 3.43
C LEU A 178 24.44 -19.95 3.72
N ARG A 179 23.95 -20.74 2.76
CA ARG A 179 24.09 -22.19 2.79
C ARG A 179 25.33 -22.62 2.03
#